data_AF-A0A8J4BNM1-F1
#
_entry.id   AF-A0A8J4BNM1-F1
#
_cell.length_a   1.000
_cell.length_b   1.000
_cell.length_c   1.000
_cell.angle_alpha   90.00
_cell.angle_beta   90.00
_cell.angle_gamma   90.00
#
_symmetry.space_group_name_H-M   'P 1'
#
loop_
_entity.id
_entity.type
_entity.pdbx_description
1 polymer ?
#
loop_
_entity_poly.entity_id
_entity_poly.type
_entity_poly.pdbx_seq_one_letter_code
_entity_poly.pdbx_strand_id
1 'polypeptide(L)'
;MKQLLSSRTLPIPDGISIEVKGRAVRVKGPRGTLTRDFKHLAVDMFLTEQDGHKVLQVDCHFGKKKRLASIRTVCSHVKNMFTGVTKGFEYKMRLVYAHFPININIENVGKKVEIRNFPDRK
;
A
#
# COMPACT_ATOMS: atom_id res chain seq x y z
N MET A 1 10.47 17.85 -20.33
CA MET A 1 11.83 18.07 -19.77
C MET A 1 12.20 16.96 -18.83
N LYS A 2 13.47 16.54 -18.81
CA LYS A 2 14.02 15.68 -17.75
C LYS A 2 14.33 16.59 -16.56
N GLN A 3 13.77 16.31 -15.39
CA GLN A 3 14.15 17.02 -14.16
C GLN A 3 15.41 16.36 -13.59
N LEU A 4 16.35 17.17 -13.08
CA LEU A 4 17.61 16.71 -12.50
C LEU A 4 17.34 15.83 -11.26
N LEU A 5 16.53 16.36 -10.36
CA LEU A 5 16.05 15.70 -9.16
C LEU A 5 14.58 16.05 -8.98
N SER A 6 13.79 15.04 -8.64
CA SER A 6 12.44 15.21 -8.14
C SER A 6 12.35 14.43 -6.84
N SER A 7 12.03 15.12 -5.75
CA SER A 7 11.92 14.53 -4.43
C SER A 7 10.48 14.67 -3.92
N ARG A 8 10.08 13.75 -3.04
CA ARG A 8 8.83 13.87 -2.28
C ARG A 8 9.02 13.29 -0.89
N THR A 9 8.59 14.04 0.10
CA THR A 9 8.60 13.61 1.49
C THR A 9 7.22 13.11 1.92
N LEU A 10 7.21 12.14 2.83
CA LEU A 10 6.03 11.60 3.47
C LEU A 10 6.27 11.56 4.99
N PRO A 11 5.49 12.32 5.78
CA PRO A 11 5.62 12.30 7.23
C PRO A 11 5.19 10.95 7.81
N ILE A 12 5.91 10.47 8.81
CA ILE A 12 5.62 9.21 9.49
C ILE A 12 4.75 9.53 10.72
N PRO A 13 3.55 8.95 10.83
CA PRO A 13 2.70 9.11 12.02
C PRO A 13 3.32 8.53 13.29
N ASP A 14 2.95 9.10 14.44
CA ASP A 14 3.41 8.61 15.74
C ASP A 14 2.96 7.17 16.01
N GLY A 15 3.79 6.42 16.74
CA GLY A 15 3.53 5.01 17.07
C GLY A 15 3.77 4.01 15.93
N ILE A 16 4.33 4.46 14.80
CA ILE A 16 4.73 3.59 13.68
C ILE A 16 6.25 3.55 13.56
N SER A 17 6.80 2.34 13.45
CA SER A 17 8.22 2.13 13.15
C SER A 17 8.39 1.71 11.69
N ILE A 18 9.30 2.38 10.98
CA ILE A 18 9.62 2.08 9.58
C ILE A 18 11.11 1.76 9.44
N GLU A 19 11.40 0.71 8.67
CA GLU A 19 12.74 0.30 8.29
C GLU A 19 12.83 0.31 6.76
N VAL A 20 13.83 1.00 6.22
CA VAL A 20 14.10 1.03 4.77
C VAL A 20 15.46 0.37 4.54
N LYS A 21 15.48 -0.74 3.79
CA LYS A 21 16.71 -1.44 3.37
C LYS A 21 16.79 -1.44 1.85
N GLY A 22 17.58 -0.53 1.29
CA GLY A 22 17.60 -0.27 -0.15
C GLY A 22 16.21 0.14 -0.64
N ARG A 23 15.58 -0.69 -1.48
CA ARG A 23 14.22 -0.44 -1.99
C ARG A 23 13.12 -1.27 -1.33
N ALA A 24 13.42 -1.97 -0.24
CA ALA A 24 12.44 -2.70 0.56
C ALA A 24 12.03 -1.87 1.77
N VAL A 25 10.72 -1.71 1.96
CA VAL A 25 10.13 -0.95 3.07
C VAL A 25 9.40 -1.92 3.99
N ARG A 26 9.72 -1.86 5.29
CA ARG A 26 9.02 -2.59 6.34
C ARG A 26 8.41 -1.60 7.31
N VAL A 27 7.12 -1.76 7.57
CA VAL A 27 6.34 -0.91 8.47
C VAL A 27 5.78 -1.78 9.59
N LYS A 28 5.99 -1.38 10.83
CA LYS A 28 5.45 -2.01 12.03
C LYS A 28 4.53 -1.04 12.76
N GLY A 29 3.36 -1.53 13.15
CA GLY A 29 2.39 -0.78 13.94
C GLY A 29 1.57 -1.71 14.83
N PRO A 30 0.53 -1.20 15.50
CA PRO A 30 -0.22 -1.93 16.52
C PRO A 30 -0.96 -3.17 15.97
N ARG A 31 -1.41 -3.13 14.71
CA ARG A 31 -2.14 -4.26 14.07
C ARG A 31 -1.22 -5.30 13.44
N GLY A 32 0.09 -5.10 13.44
CA GLY A 32 1.07 -6.02 12.88
C GLY A 32 2.12 -5.35 11.99
N THR A 33 2.74 -6.15 11.13
CA THR A 33 3.87 -5.71 10.30
C THR A 33 3.61 -5.95 8.82
N LEU A 34 3.85 -4.95 7.98
CA LEU A 34 3.75 -5.05 6.52
C LEU A 34 5.14 -4.86 5.91
N THR A 35 5.47 -5.69 4.93
CA THR A 35 6.71 -5.59 4.15
C THR A 35 6.37 -5.48 2.68
N ARG A 36 7.01 -4.55 1.97
CA ARG A 36 6.82 -4.37 0.53
C ARG A 36 8.11 -4.02 -0.17
N ASP A 37 8.34 -4.63 -1.32
CA ASP A 37 9.53 -4.43 -2.14
C ASP A 37 9.21 -3.54 -3.36
N PHE A 38 10.03 -2.50 -3.58
CA PHE A 38 9.95 -1.57 -4.71
C PHE A 38 11.15 -1.65 -5.66
N LYS A 39 11.92 -2.75 -5.66
CA LYS A 39 13.08 -2.95 -6.56
C LYS A 39 12.81 -2.67 -8.04
N HIS A 40 11.60 -2.97 -8.50
CA HIS A 40 11.15 -2.74 -9.89
C HIS A 40 11.07 -1.25 -10.27
N LEU A 41 11.06 -0.35 -9.31
CA LEU A 41 11.06 1.10 -9.53
C LEU A 41 12.48 1.64 -9.35
N ALA A 42 12.92 2.46 -10.30
CA ALA A 42 14.18 3.18 -10.22
C ALA A 42 13.99 4.47 -9.41
N VAL A 43 13.78 4.31 -8.11
CA VAL A 43 13.69 5.39 -7.12
C VAL A 43 14.59 5.07 -5.94
N ASP A 44 15.09 6.12 -5.29
CA ASP A 44 15.91 6.00 -4.10
C ASP A 44 15.08 6.46 -2.89
N MET A 45 15.23 5.76 -1.77
CA MET A 45 14.41 5.97 -0.57
C MET A 45 15.30 6.16 0.63
N PHE A 46 15.06 7.25 1.36
CA PHE A 46 15.85 7.63 2.52
C PHE A 46 14.93 7.95 3.69
N LEU A 47 15.36 7.59 4.89
CA LEU A 47 14.75 8.07 6.12
C LEU A 47 15.53 9.32 6.53
N THR A 48 14.85 10.47 6.49
CA THR A 48 15.40 11.76 6.88
C THR A 48 14.60 12.31 8.07
N GLU A 49 15.18 13.28 8.78
CA GLU A 49 14.48 13.99 9.85
C GLU A 49 14.24 15.43 9.37
N GLN A 50 12.97 15.84 9.39
CA GLN A 50 12.56 17.22 9.11
C GLN A 50 11.74 17.72 10.30
N ASP A 51 12.10 18.89 10.83
CA ASP A 51 11.39 19.54 11.94
C ASP A 51 11.19 18.65 13.17
N GLY A 52 12.18 17.80 13.50
CA GLY A 52 12.13 16.86 14.62
C GLY A 52 11.26 15.62 14.39
N HIS A 53 10.62 15.49 13.24
CA HIS A 53 9.84 14.31 12.86
C HIS A 53 10.57 13.48 11.80
N LYS A 54 10.49 12.15 11.95
CA LYS A 54 11.00 11.23 10.93
C LYS A 54 10.12 11.32 9.68
N VAL A 55 10.74 11.51 8.53
CA VAL A 55 10.08 11.57 7.23
C VAL A 55 10.71 10.56 6.27
N LEU A 56 9.88 9.96 5.42
CA LEU A 56 10.35 9.15 4.31
C LEU A 56 10.52 10.05 3.09
N GLN A 57 11.75 10.20 2.62
CA GLN A 57 12.07 10.91 1.38
C GLN A 57 12.24 9.90 0.24
N VAL A 58 11.55 10.16 -0.88
CA VAL A 58 11.62 9.35 -2.10
C VAL A 58 12.08 10.23 -3.26
N ASP A 59 13.22 9.86 -3.83
CA ASP A 59 13.91 10.64 -4.84
C ASP A 59 13.98 9.90 -6.18
N CYS A 60 13.90 10.67 -7.26
CA CYS A 60 14.14 10.20 -8.61
C CYS A 60 15.09 11.15 -9.33
N HIS A 61 16.25 10.64 -9.70
CA HIS A 61 17.20 11.37 -10.53
C HIS A 61 16.88 11.19 -12.02
N PHE A 62 17.03 12.26 -12.79
CA PHE A 62 16.88 12.28 -14.26
C PHE A 62 15.56 11.65 -14.76
N GLY A 63 14.47 11.85 -14.01
CA GLY A 63 13.18 11.24 -14.28
C GLY A 63 12.51 11.79 -15.55
N LYS A 64 12.09 10.90 -16.46
CA LYS A 64 11.06 11.22 -17.46
C LYS A 64 9.66 11.13 -16.83
N LYS A 65 8.63 11.65 -17.50
CA LYS A 65 7.23 11.71 -17.01
C LYS A 65 6.73 10.40 -16.37
N LYS A 66 7.04 9.24 -16.98
CA LYS A 66 6.65 7.91 -16.44
C LYS A 66 7.32 7.59 -15.09
N ARG A 67 8.63 7.86 -14.96
CA ARG A 67 9.39 7.58 -13.73
C ARG A 67 9.06 8.59 -12.63
N LEU A 68 8.80 9.84 -13.00
CA LEU A 68 8.35 10.87 -12.07
C LEU A 68 7.03 10.47 -11.36
N ALA A 69 6.11 9.84 -12.10
CA ALA A 69 4.86 9.33 -11.52
C ALA A 69 5.09 8.23 -10.47
N SER A 70 6.17 7.44 -10.60
CA SER A 70 6.50 6.36 -9.67
C SER A 70 6.76 6.85 -8.24
N ILE A 71 7.31 8.06 -8.07
CA ILE A 71 7.53 8.66 -6.74
C ILE A 71 6.21 8.76 -5.97
N ARG A 72 5.17 9.30 -6.62
CA ARG A 72 3.84 9.43 -6.00
C ARG A 72 3.24 8.07 -5.69
N THR A 73 3.44 7.07 -6.57
CA THR A 73 2.97 5.70 -6.35
C THR A 73 3.59 5.08 -5.10
N VAL A 74 4.90 5.23 -4.91
CA VAL A 74 5.60 4.74 -3.71
C VAL A 74 5.09 5.44 -2.46
N CYS A 75 5.02 6.77 -2.45
CA CYS A 75 4.48 7.51 -1.30
C CYS A 75 3.05 7.07 -0.95
N SER A 76 2.21 6.83 -1.96
CA SER A 76 0.81 6.39 -1.75
C SER A 76 0.75 4.99 -1.17
N HIS A 77 1.60 4.08 -1.64
CA HIS A 77 1.67 2.73 -1.11
C HIS A 77 2.16 2.70 0.33
N VAL A 78 3.19 3.48 0.67
CA VAL A 78 3.68 3.56 2.06
C VAL A 78 2.63 4.21 2.96
N LYS A 79 1.96 5.27 2.51
CA LYS A 79 0.83 5.87 3.25
C LYS A 79 -0.28 4.85 3.54
N ASN A 80 -0.62 4.00 2.57
CA ASN A 80 -1.59 2.93 2.78
C ASN A 80 -1.06 1.87 3.76
N MET A 81 0.24 1.56 3.76
CA MET A 81 0.82 0.67 4.76
C MET A 81 0.67 1.25 6.17
N PHE A 82 0.87 2.56 6.36
CA PHE A 82 0.63 3.23 7.65
C PHE A 82 -0.83 3.08 8.11
N THR A 83 -1.79 3.39 7.24
CA THR A 83 -3.22 3.19 7.55
C THR A 83 -3.54 1.72 7.83
N GLY A 84 -2.93 0.80 7.10
CA GLY A 84 -3.13 -0.64 7.26
C GLY A 84 -2.67 -1.18 8.61
N VAL A 85 -1.50 -0.76 9.10
CA VAL A 85 -0.97 -1.20 10.40
C VAL A 85 -1.60 -0.48 11.60
N THR A 86 -2.26 0.67 11.39
CA THR A 86 -2.91 1.44 12.45
C THR A 86 -4.41 1.16 12.56
N LYS A 87 -5.15 1.37 11.47
CA LYS A 87 -6.62 1.23 11.41
C LYS A 87 -7.04 -0.09 10.76
N GLY A 88 -6.31 -0.52 9.74
CA GLY A 88 -6.74 -1.62 8.86
C GLY A 88 -7.66 -1.13 7.73
N PHE A 89 -7.99 -2.02 6.81
CA PHE A 89 -8.93 -1.76 5.71
C PHE A 89 -10.08 -2.76 5.79
N GLU A 90 -11.30 -2.28 5.58
CA GLU A 90 -12.52 -3.09 5.50
C GLU A 90 -13.19 -2.86 4.14
N TYR A 91 -13.51 -3.94 3.44
CA TYR A 91 -14.25 -3.89 2.19
C TYR A 91 -15.67 -4.44 2.42
N LYS A 92 -16.68 -3.58 2.27
CA LYS A 92 -18.08 -3.97 2.32
C LYS A 92 -18.57 -4.32 0.92
N MET A 93 -18.92 -5.58 0.71
CA MET A 93 -19.42 -6.09 -0.57
C MET A 93 -20.91 -6.45 -0.44
N ARG A 94 -21.68 -6.20 -1.50
CA ARG A 94 -23.12 -6.54 -1.55
C ARG A 94 -23.36 -7.51 -2.69
N LEU A 95 -24.18 -8.52 -2.42
CA LEU A 95 -24.69 -9.44 -3.42
C LEU A 95 -25.94 -8.84 -4.05
N VAL A 96 -26.04 -8.94 -5.36
CA VAL A 96 -27.19 -8.47 -6.14
C VAL A 96 -27.60 -9.58 -7.09
N TYR A 97 -28.88 -9.92 -7.09
CA TYR A 97 -29.47 -10.95 -7.95
C TYR A 97 -30.86 -10.50 -8.42
N ALA A 98 -31.29 -11.01 -9.58
CA ALA A 98 -32.62 -10.73 -10.13
C ALA A 98 -33.55 -11.95 -10.06
N HIS A 99 -33.08 -13.12 -10.50
CA HIS A 99 -33.91 -14.32 -10.60
C HIS A 99 -33.60 -15.35 -9.51
N PHE A 100 -32.36 -15.83 -9.45
CA PHE A 100 -31.94 -16.83 -8.47
C PHE A 100 -31.11 -16.19 -7.35
N PRO A 101 -31.46 -16.44 -6.06
CA PRO A 101 -30.68 -15.92 -4.94
C PRO A 101 -29.30 -16.57 -4.87
N ILE A 102 -28.26 -15.74 -4.68
CA ILE A 102 -26.86 -16.17 -4.55
C ILE A 102 -26.61 -16.55 -3.09
N ASN A 103 -26.09 -17.76 -2.85
CA ASN A 103 -25.74 -18.23 -1.52
C ASN A 103 -24.24 -18.03 -1.26
N ILE A 104 -23.89 -17.52 -0.08
CA ILE A 104 -22.50 -17.35 0.35
C ILE A 104 -22.26 -18.10 1.66
N ASN A 105 -21.23 -18.95 1.66
CA ASN A 105 -20.69 -19.59 2.86
C ASN A 105 -19.26 -19.10 3.12
N ILE A 106 -18.96 -18.80 4.37
CA ILE A 106 -17.62 -18.40 4.81
C ILE A 106 -16.97 -19.62 5.50
N GLU A 107 -15.99 -20.23 4.84
CA GLU A 107 -15.28 -21.40 5.32
C GLU A 107 -13.90 -21.00 5.91
N ASN A 108 -13.28 -21.93 6.64
CA ASN A 108 -11.91 -21.81 7.15
C ASN A 108 -11.65 -20.54 7.98
N VAL A 109 -12.55 -20.23 8.93
CA VAL A 109 -12.41 -19.09 9.85
C VAL A 109 -12.21 -17.78 9.07
N GLY A 110 -13.01 -17.56 8.02
CA GLY A 110 -12.97 -16.31 7.25
C GLY A 110 -11.93 -16.24 6.14
N LYS A 111 -11.19 -17.32 5.85
CA LYS A 111 -10.13 -17.32 4.82
C LYS A 111 -10.62 -17.72 3.44
N LYS A 112 -11.77 -18.38 3.33
CA LYS A 112 -12.35 -18.82 2.06
C LYS A 112 -13.83 -18.44 2.01
N VAL A 113 -14.24 -17.86 0.89
CA VAL A 113 -15.64 -17.54 0.61
C VAL A 113 -16.10 -18.45 -0.53
N GLU A 114 -17.06 -19.32 -0.23
CA GLU A 114 -17.71 -20.18 -1.21
C GLU A 114 -18.99 -19.48 -1.69
N ILE A 115 -19.13 -19.31 -3.00
CA ILE A 115 -20.31 -18.71 -3.64
C ILE A 115 -21.01 -19.81 -4.43
N ARG A 116 -22.28 -20.08 -4.10
CA ARG A 116 -23.11 -21.06 -4.79
C ARG A 116 -24.27 -20.36 -5.50
N ASN A 117 -24.76 -20.98 -6.57
CA ASN A 117 -25.90 -20.48 -7.35
C ASN A 117 -25.64 -19.10 -8.00
N PHE A 118 -24.41 -18.86 -8.47
CA PHE A 118 -24.07 -17.69 -9.29
C PHE A 118 -24.46 -17.97 -10.76
N PRO A 119 -25.02 -17.00 -11.51
CA PRO A 119 -25.55 -17.25 -12.86
C PRO A 119 -24.53 -17.90 -13.80
N ASP A 120 -25.01 -18.82 -14.64
CA ASP A 120 -24.30 -19.54 -15.71
C ASP A 120 -23.15 -20.48 -15.29
N ARG A 121 -23.08 -20.91 -14.04
CA ARG A 121 -22.18 -22.00 -13.62
C ARG A 121 -22.93 -23.08 -12.83
N LYS A 122 -23.03 -24.28 -13.44
CA LYS A 122 -23.39 -25.52 -12.75
C LYS A 122 -22.27 -25.94 -11.81
#